data_AF-A0A8X8AMW0-F1
#
_entry.id   AF-A0A8X8AMW0-F1
#
_cell.length_a   1.000
_cell.length_b   1.000
_cell.length_c   1.000
_cell.angle_alpha   90.00
_cell.angle_beta   90.00
_cell.angle_gamma   90.00
#
_symmetry.space_group_name_H-M   'P 1'
#
loop_
_entity.id
_entity.type
_entity.pdbx_description
1 polymer ?
#
loop_
_entity_poly.entity_id
_entity_poly.type
_entity_poly.pdbx_seq_one_letter_code
_entity_poly.pdbx_strand_id
1 'polypeptide(L)' 'MRKLDLKSETEVEIRCMGEPVIPTLQLRSLVELWLQTTTSKNERVTASIGSSAKEFVMVLVYARKLPECNNN' A
#
# COMPACT_ATOMS: atom_id res chain seq x y z
N MET A 1 -6.74 -9.12 11.40
CA MET A 1 -6.39 -10.16 12.40
C MET A 1 -6.61 -11.58 11.89
N ARG A 2 -7.85 -12.02 11.61
CA ARG A 2 -8.17 -13.43 11.32
C ARG A 2 -7.51 -14.05 10.08
N LYS A 3 -7.37 -13.30 8.98
CA LYS A 3 -6.75 -13.83 7.74
C LYS A 3 -5.30 -14.30 7.96
N LEU A 4 -4.62 -13.73 8.95
CA LEU A 4 -3.22 -14.00 9.28
C LEU A 4 -3.04 -14.52 10.71
N ASP A 5 -4.16 -14.80 11.39
CA ASP A 5 -4.21 -15.20 12.80
C ASP A 5 -3.26 -14.40 13.72
N LEU A 6 -3.36 -13.06 13.63
CA LEU A 6 -2.51 -12.15 14.41
C LEU A 6 -3.13 -11.86 15.77
N LYS A 7 -2.28 -11.74 16.81
CA LYS A 7 -2.71 -11.42 18.18
C LYS A 7 -2.86 -9.92 18.38
N SER A 8 -2.01 -9.11 17.74
CA SER A 8 -2.14 -7.64 17.67
C SER A 8 -2.04 -7.10 16.23
N GLU A 9 -2.73 -5.99 15.95
CA GLU A 9 -2.62 -5.25 14.68
C GLU A 9 -1.22 -4.62 14.50
N THR A 10 -0.49 -4.45 15.60
CA THR A 10 0.89 -3.93 15.58
C THR A 10 1.89 -4.92 14.98
N GLU A 11 1.52 -6.20 14.83
CA GLU A 11 2.37 -7.24 14.26
C GLU A 11 2.40 -7.25 12.74
N VAL A 12 1.64 -6.39 12.05
CA VAL A 12 1.62 -6.33 10.59
C VAL A 12 2.16 -5.01 10.05
N GLU A 13 2.88 -5.08 8.96
CA GLU A 13 3.22 -3.93 8.12
C GLU A 13 2.46 -4.06 6.80
N ILE A 14 1.88 -2.94 6.36
CA ILE A 14 1.32 -2.80 5.02
C ILE A 14 2.24 -1.89 4.24
N ARG A 15 2.57 -2.27 3.01
CA ARG A 15 3.34 -1.45 2.09
C ARG A 15 2.53 -1.16 0.83
N CYS A 16 2.67 0.06 0.33
CA CYS A 16 2.13 0.52 -0.94
C CYS A 16 3.31 1.01 -1.78
N MET A 17 3.43 0.54 -3.03
CA MET A 17 4.54 0.94 -3.92
C MET A 17 5.95 0.72 -3.34
N GLY A 18 6.11 -0.24 -2.44
CA GLY A 18 7.38 -0.53 -1.74
C GLY A 18 7.57 0.22 -0.42
N GLU A 19 6.77 1.26 -0.15
CA GLU A 19 6.87 2.10 1.05
C GLU A 19 5.88 1.69 2.15
N PRO A 20 6.26 1.75 3.43
CA PRO A 20 5.37 1.45 4.54
C PRO A 20 4.24 2.49 4.65
N VAL A 21 3.03 2.01 4.93
CA VAL A 21 1.84 2.86 5.10
C VAL A 21 1.62 3.16 6.58
N ILE A 22 1.23 4.40 6.89
CA ILE A 22 0.83 4.79 8.24
C ILE A 22 -0.52 4.12 8.57
N PRO A 23 -0.63 3.34 9.66
CA PRO A 23 -1.84 2.56 9.98
C PRO A 23 -3.13 3.39 10.13
N THR A 24 -2.99 4.66 10.51
CA THR A 24 -4.12 5.59 10.69
C THR A 24 -4.49 6.37 9.42
N LEU A 25 -3.71 6.22 8.34
CA LEU A 25 -3.98 6.90 7.08
C LEU A 25 -5.26 6.34 6.44
N GLN A 26 -6.18 7.23 6.07
CA GLN A 26 -7.40 6.82 5.38
C GLN A 26 -7.08 6.27 3.99
N LEU A 27 -7.81 5.21 3.58
CA LEU A 27 -7.63 4.58 2.27
C LEU A 27 -7.78 5.58 1.12
N ARG A 28 -8.70 6.54 1.23
CA ARG A 28 -8.88 7.61 0.23
C ARG A 28 -7.59 8.42 0.02
N SER A 29 -6.96 8.83 1.11
CA SER A 29 -5.70 9.58 1.07
C SER A 29 -4.56 8.73 0.51
N LEU A 30 -4.54 7.43 0.82
CA LEU A 30 -3.57 6.50 0.24
C LEU A 30 -3.75 6.36 -1.28
N VAL A 31 -4.99 6.29 -1.78
CA VAL A 31 -5.29 6.26 -3.21
C VAL A 31 -4.88 7.58 -3.88
N GLU A 32 -5.16 8.73 -3.27
CA GLU A 32 -4.72 10.03 -3.79
C GLU A 32 -3.19 10.11 -3.91
N LEU A 33 -2.46 9.64 -2.90
CA LEU A 33 -0.99 9.59 -2.91
C LEU A 33 -0.46 8.62 -3.98
N TRP A 34 -1.08 7.45 -4.12
CA TRP A 34 -0.75 6.49 -5.17
C TRP A 34 -0.95 7.11 -6.55
N LEU A 35 -2.10 7.74 -6.82
CA LEU A 35 -2.37 8.40 -8.11
C LEU A 35 -1.35 9.49 -8.44
N GLN A 36 -0.95 10.30 -7.45
CA GLN A 36 0.08 11.34 -7.62
C GLN A 36 1.46 10.76 -7.92
N THR A 37 1.80 9.59 -7.38
CA THR A 37 3.11 8.96 -7.57
C THR A 37 3.18 8.13 -8.85
N THR A 38 2.08 7.48 -9.26
CA THR A 38 2.05 6.67 -10.50
C THR A 38 1.74 7.50 -11.74
N THR A 39 1.02 8.60 -11.60
CA THR A 39 0.65 9.45 -12.74
C THR A 39 1.55 10.68 -12.71
N SER A 40 2.60 10.69 -13.54
CA SER A 40 3.53 11.84 -13.64
C SER A 40 2.87 13.15 -14.13
N LYS A 41 1.57 13.13 -14.40
CA LYS A 41 0.73 14.31 -14.60
C LYS A 41 -0.56 14.09 -13.82
N ASN A 42 -1.03 15.12 -13.13
CA ASN A 42 -2.35 15.17 -12.47
C ASN A 42 -3.52 15.12 -13.47
N GLU A 43 -3.34 14.40 -14.58
CA GLU A 43 -4.23 14.27 -15.72
C GLU A 43 -4.96 12.94 -15.59
N ARG A 44 -6.25 12.94 -15.96
CA ARG A 44 -7.12 11.77 -15.92
C ARG A 44 -6.39 10.59 -16.59
N VAL A 45 -6.22 9.47 -15.88
CA VAL A 45 -5.52 8.30 -16.44
C VAL A 45 -6.25 7.86 -17.70
N THR A 46 -5.63 8.06 -18.87
CA THR A 46 -6.20 7.71 -20.16
C THR A 46 -5.82 6.27 -20.47
N ALA A 47 -6.80 5.37 -20.41
CA ALA A 47 -6.63 4.00 -20.86
C ALA A 47 -6.76 3.95 -22.38
N SER A 48 -5.79 3.33 -23.06
CA SER A 48 -5.90 2.97 -24.48
C SER A 48 -6.25 1.50 -24.63
N ILE A 49 -6.77 1.12 -25.78
CA ILE A 49 -7.05 -0.29 -26.08
C ILE A 49 -5.71 -1.04 -26.09
N GLY A 50 -5.57 -2.02 -25.20
CA GLY A 50 -4.32 -2.77 -25.00
C GLY A 50 -3.49 -2.33 -23.79
N SER A 51 -3.90 -1.28 -23.05
CA SER A 51 -3.26 -0.93 -21.77
C SER A 51 -3.42 -2.05 -20.74
N SER A 52 -2.38 -2.28 -19.95
CA SER A 52 -2.40 -3.29 -18.90
C SER A 52 -3.26 -2.81 -17.73
N ALA A 53 -4.21 -3.63 -17.28
CA ALA A 53 -5.00 -3.33 -16.08
C ALA A 53 -4.12 -3.10 -14.83
N LYS A 54 -2.90 -3.67 -14.81
CA LYS A 54 -1.92 -3.47 -13.73
C LYS A 54 -1.55 -2.01 -13.51
N GLU A 55 -1.62 -1.17 -14.54
CA GLU A 55 -1.33 0.27 -14.46
C GLU A 55 -2.41 1.05 -13.72
N PHE A 56 -3.59 0.46 -13.51
CA PHE A 56 -4.76 1.08 -12.88
C PHE A 56 -5.10 0.50 -11.51
N VAL A 57 -4.31 -0.47 -11.03
CA VAL A 57 -4.56 -1.15 -9.76
C VAL A 57 -3.52 -0.72 -8.73
N MET A 58 -4.00 -0.17 -7.62
CA MET A 58 -3.17 0.06 -6.44
C MET A 58 -2.86 -1.27 -5.76
N VAL A 59 -1.58 -1.68 -5.79
CA VAL A 59 -1.13 -2.92 -5.17
C VAL A 59 -0.68 -2.65 -3.73
N LEU A 60 -1.35 -3.31 -2.79
CA LEU A 60 -0.96 -3.34 -1.38
C LEU A 60 -0.38 -4.71 -1.04
N VAL A 61 0.78 -4.72 -0.42
CA VAL A 61 1.40 -5.92 0.14
C VAL A 61 1.40 -5.83 1.65
N TYR A 62 1.38 -6.99 2.32
CA TYR A 62 1.43 -7.05 3.77
C TYR A 62 2.37 -8.16 4.23
N ALA A 63 3.01 -7.96 5.38
CA ALA A 63 3.86 -8.95 6.01
C ALA A 63 3.83 -8.79 7.52
N ARG A 64 4.20 -9.84 8.26
CA ARG A 64 4.41 -9.73 9.70
C ARG A 64 5.65 -8.87 9.95
N LYS A 65 5.55 -7.87 10.84
CA LYS A 65 6.71 -7.10 11.29
C LYS A 65 7.67 -8.02 12.02
N LEU A 66 8.96 -7.86 11.75
CA LEU A 66 9.98 -8.47 12.60
C LEU A 66 9.88 -7.84 14.00
N PRO A 67 10.02 -8.63 15.07
CA PRO A 67 10.16 -8.07 16.40
C PRO A 67 11.37 -7.13 16.38
N GLU A 68 11.22 -5.93 16.95
CA GLU A 68 12.36 -5.05 17.14
C GLU A 68 13.39 -5.80 18.00
N CYS A 69 14.57 -6.07 17.44
CA CYS A 69 15.67 -6.59 18.22
C CYS A 69 16.10 -5.49 19.20
N ASN A 70 15.54 -5.52 20.41
CA ASN A 70 16.05 -4.75 21.53
C ASN A 70 17.43 -5.33 21.90
N ASN A 71 18.48 -4.78 21.30
CA ASN A 71 19.85 -4.96 21.79
C ASN A 71 19.97 -4.16 23.09
N ASN A 72 19.80 -4.85 24.22
CA ASN A 72 20.02 -4.32 25.56
C ASN A 72 21.47 -4.45 25.98
#